data_AF-A0A662VVG6-F1
#
_entry.id   AF-A0A662VVG6-F1
#
_cell.length_a   1.000
_cell.length_b   1.000
_cell.length_c   1.000
_cell.angle_alpha   90.00
_cell.angle_beta   90.00
_cell.angle_gamma   90.00
#
_symmetry.space_group_name_H-M   'P 1'
#
loop_
_entity.id
_entity.type
_entity.pdbx_description
1 polymer ?
#
loop_
_entity_poly.entity_id
_entity_poly.type
_entity_poly.pdbx_seq_one_letter_code
_entity_poly.pdbx_strand_id
1 'polypeptide(L)'
;MEEAEKLADIATKLERFRYNVIASLMWAMFGMVFGSAMLFAGAMQLIGITERTIYPAMLIVAGVISGLLSTRFERFIPLEKSIRKRWHLGLLLMFIPFIISYALLPQILILGAFYFSIVWYPSLGAGLLLYGIYVERNSQLVVRNLTFSGALMLLTSIVLIPLSRLEINDQIILGSNLLTISMMIAIYLAASLRGFFGAQKVIQE
;
A
#
# COMPACT_ATOMS: atom_id res chain seq x y z
N MET A 1 36.08 22.39 13.69
CA MET A 1 35.72 22.13 12.27
C MET A 1 35.12 20.74 12.13
N GLU A 2 35.77 19.71 12.67
CA GLU A 2 35.29 18.31 12.65
C GLU A 2 33.93 18.08 13.35
N GLU A 3 33.65 18.77 14.47
CA GLU A 3 32.33 18.71 15.13
C GLU A 3 31.21 19.39 14.31
N ALA A 4 31.54 20.46 13.59
CA ALA A 4 30.58 21.16 12.74
C ALA A 4 30.25 20.34 11.48
N GLU A 5 31.22 19.63 10.91
CA GLU A 5 30.99 18.66 9.83
C GLU A 5 30.18 17.45 10.30
N LYS A 6 30.45 16.92 11.49
CA LYS A 6 29.61 15.86 12.10
C LYS A 6 28.17 16.31 12.32
N LEU A 7 27.95 17.52 12.86
CA LEU A 7 26.62 18.08 13.05
C LEU A 7 25.88 18.29 11.72
N ALA A 8 26.58 18.75 10.68
CA ALA A 8 26.01 18.93 9.34
C ALA A 8 25.64 17.58 8.70
N ASP A 9 26.46 16.54 8.87
CA ASP A 9 26.16 15.19 8.37
C ASP A 9 24.97 14.55 9.12
N ILE A 10 24.89 14.71 10.45
CA ILE A 10 23.76 14.27 11.27
C ILE A 10 22.46 14.99 10.85
N ALA A 11 22.50 16.30 10.66
CA ALA A 11 21.34 17.08 10.21
C ALA A 11 20.84 16.61 8.83
N THR A 12 21.76 16.37 7.90
CA THR A 12 21.45 15.88 6.55
C THR A 12 20.84 14.47 6.59
N LYS A 13 21.38 13.59 7.44
CA LYS A 13 20.83 12.24 7.68
C LYS A 13 19.42 12.29 8.27
N LEU A 14 19.20 13.12 9.28
CA LEU A 14 17.88 13.32 9.90
C LEU A 14 16.85 13.87 8.91
N GLU A 15 17.23 14.78 8.02
CA GLU A 15 16.34 15.33 7.01
C GLU A 15 15.95 14.29 5.94
N ARG A 16 16.93 13.53 5.42
CA ARG A 16 16.69 12.41 4.48
C ARG A 16 15.83 11.32 5.12
N PHE A 17 16.05 11.08 6.40
CA PHE A 17 15.30 10.12 7.18
C PHE A 17 13.85 10.55 7.41
N ARG A 18 13.61 11.81 7.79
CA ARG A 18 12.26 12.38 7.93
C ARG A 18 11.47 12.24 6.64
N TYR A 19 12.08 12.56 5.50
CA TYR A 19 11.48 12.38 4.19
C TYR A 19 11.09 10.92 3.95
N ASN A 20 12.00 9.98 4.21
CA ASN A 20 11.75 8.57 3.97
C ASN A 20 10.60 8.02 4.83
N VAL A 21 10.59 8.36 6.11
CA VAL A 21 9.54 7.92 7.03
C VAL A 21 8.18 8.48 6.59
N ILE A 22 8.10 9.75 6.24
CA ILE A 22 6.83 10.36 5.81
C ILE A 22 6.35 9.75 4.49
N ALA A 23 7.22 9.69 3.48
CA ALA A 23 6.86 9.15 2.18
C ALA A 23 6.48 7.66 2.27
N SER A 24 7.16 6.90 3.12
CA SER A 24 6.88 5.48 3.36
C SER A 24 5.66 5.20 4.26
N LEU A 25 5.13 6.20 4.97
CA LEU A 25 3.91 6.07 5.76
C LEU A 25 2.66 6.58 5.03
N MET A 26 2.80 7.62 4.18
CA MET A 26 1.66 8.24 3.50
C MET A 26 0.82 7.26 2.69
N TRP A 27 1.46 6.44 1.84
CA TRP A 27 0.76 5.48 1.01
C TRP A 27 0.05 4.41 1.86
N ALA A 28 0.67 3.96 2.95
CA ALA A 28 0.09 2.99 3.87
C ALA A 28 -1.13 3.59 4.60
N MET A 29 -1.06 4.85 5.03
CA MET A 29 -2.20 5.56 5.64
C MET A 29 -3.36 5.71 4.65
N PHE A 30 -3.11 6.13 3.42
CA PHE A 30 -4.17 6.22 2.40
C PHE A 30 -4.79 4.84 2.13
N GLY A 31 -3.96 3.82 1.96
CA GLY A 31 -4.40 2.45 1.78
C GLY A 31 -5.25 1.93 2.95
N MET A 32 -4.88 2.26 4.18
CA MET A 32 -5.66 1.91 5.37
C MET A 32 -7.00 2.66 5.45
N VAL A 33 -7.04 3.95 5.09
CA VAL A 33 -8.29 4.74 5.08
C VAL A 33 -9.27 4.20 4.03
N PHE A 34 -8.82 4.03 2.78
CA PHE A 34 -9.65 3.46 1.72
C PHE A 34 -10.02 2.00 2.00
N GLY A 35 -9.07 1.20 2.48
CA GLY A 35 -9.33 -0.17 2.89
C GLY A 35 -10.40 -0.26 3.97
N SER A 36 -10.33 0.59 4.99
CA SER A 36 -11.33 0.60 6.08
C SER A 36 -12.73 0.97 5.57
N ALA A 37 -12.82 1.96 4.69
CA ALA A 37 -14.08 2.37 4.06
C ALA A 37 -14.69 1.24 3.21
N MET A 38 -13.85 0.55 2.43
CA MET A 38 -14.23 -0.59 1.62
C MET A 38 -14.66 -1.80 2.45
N LEU A 39 -13.93 -2.06 3.54
CA LEU A 39 -14.24 -3.14 4.49
C LEU A 39 -15.59 -2.89 5.17
N PHE A 40 -15.84 -1.65 5.59
CA PHE A 40 -17.13 -1.25 6.16
C PHE A 40 -18.26 -1.43 5.14
N ALA A 41 -18.10 -0.92 3.91
CA ALA A 41 -19.12 -1.04 2.87
C ALA A 41 -19.42 -2.51 2.52
N GLY A 42 -18.40 -3.37 2.42
CA GLY A 42 -18.62 -4.79 2.17
C GLY A 42 -19.21 -5.54 3.37
N ALA A 43 -18.88 -5.16 4.61
CA ALA A 43 -19.51 -5.69 5.81
C ALA A 43 -21.01 -5.35 5.86
N MET A 44 -21.39 -4.14 5.46
CA MET A 44 -22.80 -3.72 5.33
C MET A 44 -23.56 -4.59 4.31
N GLN A 45 -22.93 -4.92 3.18
CA GLN A 45 -23.51 -5.83 2.19
C GLN A 45 -23.72 -7.24 2.74
N LEU A 46 -22.80 -7.76 3.56
CA LEU A 46 -22.94 -9.09 4.19
C LEU A 46 -24.13 -9.17 5.15
N ILE A 47 -24.48 -8.07 5.84
CA ILE A 47 -25.64 -8.02 6.73
C ILE A 47 -26.95 -7.64 6.01
N GLY A 48 -26.94 -7.59 4.67
CA GLY A 48 -28.12 -7.36 3.83
C GLY A 48 -28.37 -5.90 3.43
N ILE A 49 -27.50 -4.96 3.83
CA ILE A 49 -27.65 -3.55 3.47
C ILE A 49 -26.94 -3.31 2.14
N THR A 50 -27.74 -3.22 1.08
CA THR A 50 -27.25 -3.17 -0.32
C THR A 50 -27.51 -1.82 -1.00
N GLU A 51 -27.79 -0.77 -0.24
CA GLU A 51 -27.97 0.56 -0.81
C GLU A 51 -26.73 1.00 -1.60
N ARG A 52 -26.95 1.22 -2.90
CA ARG A 52 -25.90 1.59 -3.86
C ARG A 52 -25.20 2.91 -3.51
N THR A 53 -25.79 3.72 -2.64
CA THR A 53 -25.25 5.01 -2.18
C THR A 53 -24.19 4.87 -1.09
N ILE A 54 -24.19 3.78 -0.32
CA ILE A 54 -23.25 3.59 0.80
C ILE A 54 -21.82 3.50 0.28
N TYR A 55 -21.58 2.67 -0.72
CA TYR A 55 -20.25 2.48 -1.29
C TYR A 55 -19.60 3.78 -1.81
N PRO A 56 -20.23 4.57 -2.71
CA PRO A 56 -19.66 5.84 -3.15
C PRO A 56 -19.55 6.86 -2.02
N ALA A 57 -20.49 6.89 -1.07
CA ALA A 57 -20.39 7.79 0.09
C ALA A 57 -19.15 7.46 0.94
N MET A 58 -18.88 6.18 1.19
CA MET A 58 -17.68 5.75 1.92
C MET A 58 -16.39 6.11 1.19
N LEU A 59 -16.35 5.98 -0.14
CA LEU A 59 -15.21 6.41 -0.96
C LEU A 59 -15.00 7.93 -0.93
N ILE A 60 -16.07 8.72 -0.96
CA ILE A 60 -15.98 10.18 -0.85
C ILE A 60 -15.40 10.56 0.50
N VAL A 61 -15.91 9.99 1.60
CA VAL A 61 -15.40 10.25 2.95
C VAL A 61 -13.93 9.86 3.07
N ALA A 62 -13.55 8.67 2.57
CA ALA A 62 -12.16 8.22 2.53
C ALA A 62 -11.26 9.16 1.73
N GLY A 63 -11.75 9.66 0.59
CA GLY A 63 -11.06 10.64 -0.26
C GLY A 63 -10.85 11.98 0.44
N VAL A 64 -11.87 12.50 1.14
CA VAL A 64 -11.77 13.73 1.92
C VAL A 64 -10.74 13.57 3.05
N ILE A 65 -10.82 12.49 3.84
CA ILE A 65 -9.86 12.21 4.91
C ILE A 65 -8.45 12.10 4.35
N SER A 66 -8.28 11.36 3.25
CA SER A 66 -6.98 11.20 2.58
C SER A 66 -6.44 12.53 2.05
N GLY A 67 -7.27 13.39 1.46
CA GLY A 67 -6.86 14.72 1.01
C GLY A 67 -6.41 15.62 2.17
N LEU A 68 -7.12 15.60 3.29
CA LEU A 68 -6.73 16.32 4.51
C LEU A 68 -5.41 15.81 5.09
N LEU A 69 -5.17 14.50 5.05
CA LEU A 69 -3.89 13.92 5.45
C LEU A 69 -2.78 14.32 4.46
N SER A 70 -3.00 14.24 3.14
CA SER A 70 -2.00 14.59 2.12
C SER A 70 -1.52 16.03 2.27
N THR A 71 -2.45 16.98 2.40
CA THR A 71 -2.12 18.40 2.56
C THR A 71 -1.32 18.70 3.84
N ARG A 72 -1.52 17.90 4.90
CA ARG A 72 -0.70 17.97 6.12
C ARG A 72 0.71 17.43 5.86
N PHE A 73 0.83 16.27 5.21
CA PHE A 73 2.12 15.60 4.99
C PHE A 73 3.00 16.26 3.92
N GLU A 74 2.41 16.83 2.88
CA GLU A 74 3.14 17.52 1.80
C GLU A 74 4.05 18.65 2.32
N ARG A 75 3.67 19.31 3.42
CA ARG A 75 4.47 20.36 4.07
C ARG A 75 5.82 19.86 4.58
N PHE A 76 5.99 18.56 4.76
CA PHE A 76 7.17 17.95 5.37
C PHE A 76 8.05 17.20 4.37
N ILE A 77 7.64 17.11 3.10
CA ILE A 77 8.34 16.39 2.03
C ILE A 77 9.24 17.37 1.26
N PRO A 78 10.58 17.34 1.43
CA PRO A 78 11.47 18.08 0.55
C PRO A 78 11.33 17.63 -0.92
N LEU A 79 11.10 18.61 -1.80
CA LEU A 79 10.74 18.41 -3.21
C LEU A 79 11.98 18.34 -4.11
N GLU A 80 12.95 17.50 -3.79
CA GLU A 80 14.08 17.31 -4.70
C GLU A 80 13.59 16.70 -6.03
N LYS A 81 13.83 17.40 -7.15
CA LYS A 81 13.31 17.01 -8.49
C LYS A 81 13.74 15.58 -8.88
N SER A 82 14.95 15.18 -8.49
CA SER A 82 15.52 13.86 -8.78
C SER A 82 14.75 12.72 -8.09
N ILE A 83 14.28 12.96 -6.87
CA ILE A 83 13.50 12.01 -6.08
C ILE A 83 12.07 11.95 -6.63
N ARG A 84 11.45 13.11 -6.89
CA ARG A 84 10.09 13.19 -7.46
C ARG A 84 9.96 12.37 -8.76
N LYS A 85 10.93 12.48 -9.66
CA LYS A 85 10.93 11.72 -10.94
C LYS A 85 11.02 10.21 -10.73
N ARG A 86 11.83 9.75 -9.77
CA ARG A 86 11.93 8.32 -9.41
C ARG A 86 10.61 7.78 -8.84
N TRP A 87 9.95 8.55 -7.98
CA TRP A 87 8.65 8.17 -7.43
C TRP A 87 7.56 8.07 -8.50
N HIS A 88 7.53 8.99 -9.47
CA HIS A 88 6.59 8.91 -10.59
C HIS A 88 6.80 7.66 -11.45
N LEU A 89 8.07 7.30 -11.73
CA LEU A 89 8.35 6.08 -12.49
C LEU A 89 8.02 4.82 -11.67
N GLY A 90 8.31 4.82 -10.36
CA GLY A 90 7.93 3.73 -9.46
C GLY A 90 6.42 3.51 -9.44
N LEU A 91 5.64 4.59 -9.45
CA LEU A 91 4.18 4.53 -9.52
C LEU A 91 3.70 3.89 -10.84
N LEU A 92 4.34 4.19 -11.97
CA LEU A 92 4.04 3.50 -13.24
C LEU A 92 4.33 1.99 -13.16
N LEU A 93 5.44 1.60 -12.53
CA LEU A 93 5.79 0.18 -12.34
C LEU A 93 4.76 -0.55 -11.47
N MET A 94 4.17 0.13 -10.49
CA MET A 94 3.14 -0.43 -9.61
C MET A 94 1.88 -0.88 -10.40
N PHE A 95 1.55 -0.22 -11.51
CA PHE A 95 0.36 -0.55 -12.30
C PHE A 95 0.57 -1.72 -13.27
N ILE A 96 1.81 -2.10 -13.58
CA ILE A 96 2.09 -3.17 -14.54
C ILE A 96 1.40 -4.49 -14.15
N PRO A 97 1.50 -4.97 -12.89
CA PRO A 97 0.81 -6.20 -12.48
C PRO A 97 -0.71 -6.13 -12.60
N PHE A 98 -1.31 -4.95 -12.40
CA PHE A 98 -2.76 -4.77 -12.59
C PHE A 98 -3.15 -4.93 -14.05
N ILE A 99 -2.38 -4.34 -14.98
CA ILE A 99 -2.63 -4.48 -16.42
C ILE A 99 -2.52 -5.95 -16.83
N ILE A 100 -1.48 -6.65 -16.36
CA ILE A 100 -1.31 -8.08 -16.66
C ILE A 100 -2.50 -8.88 -16.13
N SER A 101 -2.89 -8.67 -14.88
CA SER A 101 -3.94 -9.43 -14.21
C SER A 101 -5.36 -9.16 -14.72
N TYR A 102 -5.68 -7.90 -15.05
CA TYR A 102 -7.03 -7.50 -15.46
C TYR A 102 -7.23 -7.42 -16.98
N ALA A 103 -6.17 -7.24 -17.77
CA ALA A 103 -6.29 -7.08 -19.23
C ALA A 103 -5.68 -8.23 -20.03
N LEU A 104 -4.51 -8.76 -19.64
CA LEU A 104 -3.81 -9.77 -20.45
C LEU A 104 -4.20 -11.21 -20.07
N LEU A 105 -4.19 -11.55 -18.78
CA LEU A 105 -4.54 -12.91 -18.33
C LEU A 105 -5.96 -13.34 -18.75
N PRO A 106 -7.00 -12.47 -18.65
CA PRO A 106 -8.34 -12.85 -19.10
C PRO A 106 -8.49 -13.11 -20.60
N GLN A 107 -7.52 -12.70 -21.43
CA GLN A 107 -7.54 -13.00 -22.87
C GLN A 107 -7.09 -14.43 -23.18
N ILE A 108 -6.39 -15.07 -22.23
CA ILE A 108 -5.75 -16.38 -22.41
C ILE A 108 -6.45 -17.44 -21.55
N LEU A 109 -7.03 -17.05 -20.41
CA LEU A 109 -7.67 -17.94 -19.45
C LEU A 109 -9.13 -17.54 -19.23
N ILE A 110 -9.99 -18.55 -19.05
CA ILE A 110 -11.37 -18.33 -18.60
C ILE A 110 -11.33 -18.11 -17.09
N LEU A 111 -11.58 -16.87 -16.66
CA LEU A 111 -11.47 -16.44 -15.27
C LEU A 111 -12.86 -16.06 -14.74
N GLY A 112 -13.22 -16.60 -13.57
CA GLY A 112 -14.52 -16.37 -12.94
C GLY A 112 -14.57 -15.11 -12.06
N ALA A 113 -15.76 -14.77 -11.57
CA ALA A 113 -15.99 -13.63 -10.69
C ALA A 113 -15.10 -13.64 -9.43
N PHE A 114 -14.84 -14.82 -8.88
CA PHE A 114 -13.92 -15.00 -7.75
C PHE A 114 -12.53 -14.44 -8.04
N TYR A 115 -11.94 -14.75 -9.20
CA TYR A 115 -10.64 -14.24 -9.61
C TYR A 115 -10.62 -12.70 -9.61
N PHE A 116 -11.60 -12.09 -10.28
CA PHE A 116 -11.65 -10.62 -10.39
C PHE A 116 -11.85 -9.91 -9.05
N SER A 117 -12.47 -10.59 -8.08
CA SER A 117 -12.69 -10.05 -6.73
C SER A 117 -11.42 -10.02 -5.87
N ILE A 118 -10.45 -10.91 -6.10
CA ILE A 118 -9.27 -11.03 -5.24
C ILE A 118 -7.97 -10.66 -5.92
N VAL A 119 -7.89 -10.69 -7.26
CA VAL A 119 -6.60 -10.57 -7.96
C VAL A 119 -5.91 -9.23 -7.75
N TRP A 120 -6.65 -8.16 -7.45
CA TRP A 120 -6.06 -6.87 -7.09
C TRP A 120 -5.06 -6.98 -5.93
N TYR A 121 -5.25 -7.92 -5.00
CA TYR A 121 -4.39 -8.10 -3.84
C TYR A 121 -2.98 -8.60 -4.18
N PRO A 122 -2.80 -9.76 -4.86
CA PRO A 122 -1.47 -10.17 -5.34
C PRO A 122 -0.90 -9.19 -6.39
N SER A 123 -1.72 -8.56 -7.23
CA SER A 123 -1.26 -7.52 -8.16
C SER A 123 -0.66 -6.32 -7.42
N LEU A 124 -1.32 -5.87 -6.35
CA LEU A 124 -0.81 -4.80 -5.49
C LEU A 124 0.49 -5.23 -4.80
N GLY A 125 0.56 -6.48 -4.31
CA GLY A 125 1.78 -7.04 -3.73
C GLY A 125 2.97 -7.02 -4.70
N ALA A 126 2.77 -7.52 -5.93
CA ALA A 126 3.78 -7.47 -6.97
C ALA A 126 4.14 -6.03 -7.36
N GLY A 127 3.15 -5.14 -7.45
CA GLY A 127 3.34 -3.74 -7.82
C GLY A 127 4.17 -3.00 -6.79
N LEU A 128 3.86 -3.16 -5.50
CA LEU A 128 4.62 -2.59 -4.38
C LEU A 128 6.03 -3.17 -4.29
N LEU A 129 6.21 -4.45 -4.61
CA LEU A 129 7.54 -5.06 -4.65
C LEU A 129 8.40 -4.46 -5.76
N LEU A 130 7.87 -4.33 -6.98
CA LEU A 130 8.59 -3.73 -8.12
C LEU A 130 8.89 -2.26 -7.87
N TYR A 131 7.90 -1.51 -7.37
CA TYR A 131 8.07 -0.12 -6.97
C TYR A 131 9.16 -0.02 -5.90
N GLY A 132 9.04 -0.77 -4.81
CA GLY A 132 10.03 -0.80 -3.72
C GLY A 132 11.43 -1.10 -4.22
N ILE A 133 11.62 -2.15 -5.03
CA ILE A 133 12.92 -2.48 -5.63
C ILE A 133 13.45 -1.33 -6.50
N TYR A 134 12.61 -0.61 -7.23
CA TYR A 134 13.07 0.50 -8.06
C TYR A 134 13.44 1.73 -7.24
N VAL A 135 12.58 2.15 -6.30
CA VAL A 135 12.75 3.41 -5.56
C VAL A 135 13.64 3.25 -4.33
N GLU A 136 13.63 2.10 -3.67
CA GLU A 136 14.38 1.83 -2.44
C GLU A 136 15.80 1.25 -2.67
N ARG A 137 16.17 0.87 -3.91
CA ARG A 137 17.47 0.21 -4.22
C ARG A 137 18.69 1.11 -4.11
N ASN A 138 18.61 2.36 -4.56
CA ASN A 138 19.74 3.31 -4.63
C ASN A 138 19.58 4.51 -3.71
N SER A 139 18.60 4.45 -2.84
CA SER A 139 18.22 5.55 -2.00
C SER A 139 18.78 5.30 -0.61
N GLN A 140 19.33 6.33 0.04
CA GLN A 140 19.73 6.31 1.46
C GLN A 140 18.51 6.20 2.41
N LEU A 141 17.45 5.53 1.95
CA LEU A 141 16.22 5.29 2.68
C LEU A 141 16.52 4.23 3.73
N VAL A 142 16.41 4.64 4.97
CA VAL A 142 16.68 3.84 6.16
C VAL A 142 15.65 2.73 6.39
N VAL A 143 14.49 2.83 5.72
CA VAL A 143 13.37 1.89 5.85
C VAL A 143 12.85 1.50 4.46
N ARG A 144 12.74 0.19 4.21
CA ARG A 144 12.23 -0.42 2.96
C ARG A 144 10.81 -0.96 3.12
N ASN A 145 9.84 -0.05 3.27
CA ASN A 145 8.46 -0.42 3.58
C ASN A 145 7.67 -0.90 2.37
N LEU A 146 7.93 -0.38 1.17
CA LEU A 146 7.22 -0.80 -0.04
C LEU A 146 7.61 -2.23 -0.43
N THR A 147 8.92 -2.51 -0.48
CA THR A 147 9.43 -3.87 -0.76
C THR A 147 8.91 -4.87 0.27
N PHE A 148 8.96 -4.52 1.55
CA PHE A 148 8.48 -5.39 2.63
C PHE A 148 6.99 -5.69 2.52
N SER A 149 6.17 -4.66 2.30
CA SER A 149 4.72 -4.83 2.19
C SER A 149 4.35 -5.66 0.96
N GLY A 150 4.99 -5.39 -0.18
CA GLY A 150 4.80 -6.17 -1.40
C GLY A 150 5.13 -7.65 -1.20
N ALA A 151 6.28 -7.94 -0.57
CA ALA A 151 6.68 -9.31 -0.25
C ALA A 151 5.66 -10.01 0.68
N LEU A 152 5.21 -9.35 1.75
CA LEU A 152 4.22 -9.91 2.67
C LEU A 152 2.87 -10.17 1.98
N MET A 153 2.42 -9.26 1.11
CA MET A 153 1.18 -9.44 0.36
C MET A 153 1.26 -10.66 -0.57
N LEU A 154 2.40 -10.85 -1.26
CA LEU A 154 2.61 -12.04 -2.09
C LEU A 154 2.65 -13.33 -1.26
N LEU A 155 3.32 -13.33 -0.10
CA LEU A 155 3.36 -14.49 0.79
C LEU A 155 1.98 -14.86 1.32
N THR A 156 1.20 -13.87 1.75
CA THR A 156 -0.16 -14.08 2.27
C THR A 156 -1.17 -14.42 1.16
N SER A 157 -0.87 -14.09 -0.10
CA SER A 157 -1.70 -14.49 -1.25
C SER A 157 -1.80 -16.01 -1.41
N ILE A 158 -0.90 -16.79 -0.81
CA ILE A 158 -0.99 -18.26 -0.78
C ILE A 158 -2.32 -18.75 -0.17
N VAL A 159 -2.89 -17.99 0.79
CA VAL A 159 -4.19 -18.29 1.41
C VAL A 159 -5.35 -18.27 0.38
N LEU A 160 -5.18 -17.60 -0.75
CA LEU A 160 -6.19 -17.55 -1.81
C LEU A 160 -6.31 -18.86 -2.60
N ILE A 161 -5.28 -19.71 -2.57
CA ILE A 161 -5.27 -21.01 -3.26
C ILE A 161 -6.31 -21.99 -2.69
N PRO A 162 -6.37 -22.24 -1.37
CA PRO A 162 -7.43 -23.08 -0.82
C PRO A 162 -8.82 -22.44 -0.96
N LEU A 163 -8.93 -21.11 -0.88
CA LEU A 163 -10.22 -20.41 -1.04
C LEU A 163 -10.80 -20.56 -2.45
N SER A 164 -9.96 -20.63 -3.49
CA SER A 164 -10.42 -20.84 -4.87
C SER A 164 -10.99 -22.23 -5.14
N ARG A 165 -10.83 -23.17 -4.21
CA ARG A 165 -11.35 -24.55 -4.32
C ARG A 165 -12.70 -24.73 -3.63
N LEU A 166 -13.21 -23.71 -2.94
CA LEU A 166 -14.54 -23.75 -2.32
C LEU A 166 -15.63 -23.65 -3.39
N GLU A 167 -16.84 -24.09 -3.05
CA GLU A 167 -18.02 -23.89 -3.88
C GLU A 167 -18.34 -22.39 -3.95
N ILE A 168 -18.03 -21.75 -5.07
CA ILE A 168 -18.08 -20.29 -5.19
C ILE A 168 -19.52 -19.78 -5.24
N ASN A 169 -19.86 -18.94 -4.27
CA ASN A 169 -21.09 -18.15 -4.24
C ASN A 169 -20.79 -16.68 -3.92
N ASP A 170 -21.80 -15.81 -3.98
CA ASP A 170 -21.63 -14.37 -3.76
C ASP A 170 -21.06 -14.02 -2.37
N GLN A 171 -21.41 -14.80 -1.34
CA GLN A 171 -20.90 -14.60 0.02
C GLN A 171 -19.41 -14.93 0.10
N ILE A 172 -18.95 -16.00 -0.56
CA ILE A 172 -17.53 -16.39 -0.59
C ILE A 172 -16.72 -15.38 -1.39
N ILE A 173 -17.27 -14.85 -2.49
CA ILE A 173 -16.63 -13.79 -3.29
C ILE A 173 -16.45 -12.53 -2.42
N LEU A 174 -17.54 -12.05 -1.80
CA LEU A 174 -17.50 -10.86 -0.97
C LEU A 174 -16.62 -11.06 0.27
N GLY A 175 -16.75 -12.19 0.96
CA GLY A 175 -15.95 -12.54 2.13
C GLY A 175 -14.46 -12.64 1.81
N SER A 176 -14.10 -13.19 0.66
CA SER A 176 -12.71 -13.29 0.22
C SER A 176 -12.11 -11.93 -0.15
N ASN A 177 -12.91 -11.04 -0.76
CA ASN A 177 -12.50 -9.65 -0.98
C ASN A 177 -12.34 -8.86 0.33
N LEU A 178 -13.22 -9.06 1.31
CA LEU A 178 -13.07 -8.46 2.64
C LEU A 178 -11.82 -8.98 3.37
N LEU A 179 -11.53 -10.28 3.23
CA LEU A 179 -10.33 -10.89 3.78
C LEU A 179 -9.07 -10.26 3.17
N THR A 180 -9.00 -10.08 1.85
CA THR A 180 -7.85 -9.45 1.20
C THR A 180 -7.68 -7.98 1.62
N ILE A 181 -8.76 -7.22 1.76
CA ILE A 181 -8.71 -5.86 2.31
C ILE A 181 -8.17 -5.88 3.75
N SER A 182 -8.67 -6.78 4.59
CA SER A 182 -8.21 -6.91 5.98
C SER A 182 -6.73 -7.28 6.08
N MET A 183 -6.25 -8.22 5.26
CA MET A 183 -4.83 -8.58 5.21
C MET A 183 -3.96 -7.41 4.76
N MET A 184 -4.41 -6.64 3.76
CA MET A 184 -3.72 -5.43 3.30
C MET A 184 -3.56 -4.41 4.44
N ILE A 185 -4.65 -4.12 5.17
CA ILE A 185 -4.63 -3.18 6.30
C ILE A 185 -3.65 -3.66 7.38
N ALA A 186 -3.69 -4.95 7.74
CA ALA A 186 -2.79 -5.52 8.73
C ALA A 186 -1.31 -5.41 8.32
N ILE A 187 -1.01 -5.67 7.05
CA ILE A 187 0.34 -5.53 6.50
C ILE A 187 0.78 -4.06 6.51
N TYR A 188 -0.10 -3.13 6.15
CA TYR A 188 0.21 -1.70 6.15
C TYR A 188 0.46 -1.17 7.55
N LEU A 189 -0.30 -1.64 8.54
CA LEU A 189 -0.04 -1.35 9.95
C LEU A 189 1.31 -1.92 10.39
N ALA A 190 1.61 -3.18 10.07
CA ALA A 190 2.89 -3.80 10.41
C ALA A 190 4.08 -3.08 9.76
N ALA A 191 3.97 -2.70 8.49
CA ALA A 191 4.98 -1.91 7.79
C ALA A 191 5.15 -0.51 8.41
N SER A 192 4.05 0.12 8.82
CA SER A 192 4.08 1.42 9.50
C SER A 192 4.79 1.34 10.85
N LEU A 193 4.46 0.34 11.68
CA LEU A 193 5.11 0.09 12.95
C LEU A 193 6.60 -0.24 12.77
N ARG A 194 6.93 -1.09 11.80
CA ARG A 194 8.32 -1.40 11.45
C ARG A 194 9.08 -0.12 11.07
N GLY A 195 8.48 0.74 10.26
CA GLY A 195 9.08 2.02 9.88
C GLY A 195 9.29 2.94 11.07
N PHE A 196 8.32 3.02 11.98
CA PHE A 196 8.40 3.82 13.20
C PHE A 196 9.49 3.32 14.16
N PHE A 197 9.58 2.02 14.44
CA PHE A 197 10.60 1.47 15.34
C PHE A 197 12.00 1.41 14.70
N GLY A 198 12.07 1.13 13.41
CA GLY A 198 13.33 1.23 12.65
C GLY A 198 13.83 2.67 12.64
N ALA A 199 12.90 3.63 12.63
CA ALA A 199 13.24 5.03 12.75
C ALA A 199 13.84 5.38 14.13
N GLN A 200 13.21 4.95 15.21
CA GLN A 200 13.70 5.23 16.56
C GLN A 200 15.17 4.82 16.79
N LYS A 201 15.60 3.67 16.25
CA LYS A 201 16.98 3.17 16.40
C LYS A 201 18.03 4.12 15.81
N VAL A 202 17.72 4.75 14.68
CA VAL A 202 18.65 5.63 13.94
C VAL A 202 18.87 6.96 14.64
N ILE A 203 17.97 7.33 15.54
CA ILE A 203 18.09 8.54 16.38
C ILE A 203 18.91 8.23 17.65
N GLN A 204 18.98 6.97 18.07
CA GLN A 204 19.66 6.54 19.30
C GLN A 204 21.12 6.10 19.08
N GLU A 205 21.50 5.76 17.84
CA GLU A 205 22.87 5.43 17.40
C GLU A 205 23.60 6.66 16.82
#